data_AF-A0A0A0M674-F1
#
_entry.id   AF-A0A0A0M674-F1
#
_cell.length_a   1.000
_cell.length_b   1.000
_cell.length_c   1.000
_cell.angle_alpha   90.00
_cell.angle_beta   90.00
_cell.angle_gamma   90.00
#
_symmetry.space_group_name_H-M   'P 1'
#
loop_
_entity.id
_entity.type
_entity.pdbx_description
1 polymer ?
#
loop_
_entity_poly.entity_id
_entity_poly.type
_entity_poly.pdbx_seq_one_letter_code
_entity_poly.pdbx_strand_id
1 'polypeptide(L)'
;IRQEEKVIGTLSERMRSGSGGEHRAPLYVIAGAALAAAYGKGEGLQGGLGVIMLDEFGDKIDSQNARATTDYLRSLGLQLVLAAPDTAQGTLTGVLDSYVELFRDGPLLQMERHVVTADGRELLASDQFELHPELLEREIERIKAQRTAEETIKGEPGPRISA
;
A
#
# COMPACT_ATOMS: atom_id res chain seq x y z
N ILE A 1 -19.40 -7.51 8.31
CA ILE A 1 -19.67 -6.06 8.40
C ILE A 1 -20.79 -5.77 7.41
N ARG A 2 -21.96 -5.29 7.87
CA ARG A 2 -23.11 -5.00 7.00
C ARG A 2 -23.15 -3.50 6.73
N GLN A 3 -23.00 -3.12 5.48
CA GLN A 3 -23.42 -1.82 4.97
C GLN A 3 -24.38 -2.13 3.81
N GLU A 4 -25.61 -1.64 3.93
CA GLU A 4 -26.67 -1.65 2.90
C GLU A 4 -26.90 -2.99 2.19
N GLU A 5 -27.62 -3.90 2.86
CA GLU A 5 -28.32 -5.10 2.34
C GLU A 5 -27.54 -6.09 1.43
N LYS A 6 -26.25 -5.87 1.18
CA LYS A 6 -25.36 -6.78 0.47
C LYS A 6 -24.48 -7.45 1.52
N VAL A 7 -24.56 -8.78 1.62
CA VAL A 7 -23.61 -9.54 2.44
C VAL A 7 -22.26 -9.44 1.77
N ILE A 8 -21.47 -8.44 2.19
CA ILE A 8 -20.05 -8.38 1.89
C ILE A 8 -19.47 -9.58 2.63
N GLY A 9 -18.96 -10.57 1.88
CA GLY A 9 -18.65 -11.92 2.36
C GLY A 9 -17.94 -11.98 3.71
N THR A 10 -18.17 -13.08 4.42
CA THR A 10 -17.63 -13.30 5.77
C THR A 10 -16.09 -13.35 5.74
N LEU A 11 -15.44 -13.07 6.89
CA LEU A 11 -13.99 -13.22 7.02
C LEU A 11 -13.54 -14.61 6.56
N SER A 12 -14.32 -15.65 6.90
CA SER A 12 -14.09 -17.03 6.49
C SER A 12 -14.18 -17.27 4.97
N GLU A 13 -14.98 -16.48 4.25
CA GLU A 13 -15.05 -16.52 2.77
C GLU A 13 -13.85 -15.80 2.16
N ARG A 14 -13.50 -14.62 2.68
CA ARG A 14 -12.32 -13.86 2.25
C ARG A 14 -10.99 -14.55 2.57
N MET A 15 -10.95 -15.38 3.61
CA MET A 15 -9.80 -16.26 3.92
C MET A 15 -9.67 -17.45 2.96
N ARG A 16 -10.69 -17.74 2.14
CA ARG A 16 -10.70 -18.90 1.23
C ARG A 16 -10.47 -18.54 -0.24
N SER A 17 -10.79 -17.31 -0.66
CA SER A 17 -10.83 -16.91 -2.09
C SER A 17 -9.86 -15.80 -2.50
N GLY A 18 -8.97 -15.35 -1.60
CA GLY A 18 -8.08 -14.22 -1.82
C GLY A 18 -6.75 -14.63 -2.44
N SER A 19 -6.14 -13.74 -3.22
CA SER A 19 -4.73 -13.90 -3.60
C SER A 19 -3.87 -13.84 -2.33
N GLY A 20 -2.73 -14.52 -2.28
CA GLY A 20 -2.03 -14.90 -1.04
C GLY A 20 -1.69 -13.79 -0.02
N GLY A 21 -1.81 -12.50 -0.33
CA GLY A 21 -1.72 -11.41 0.67
C GLY A 21 -2.99 -10.64 0.97
N GLU A 22 -4.08 -10.79 0.21
CA GLU A 22 -5.42 -10.35 0.64
C GLU A 22 -5.85 -11.08 1.93
N HIS A 23 -5.27 -12.24 2.18
CA HIS A 23 -5.47 -13.05 3.37
C HIS A 23 -4.74 -12.54 4.62
N ARG A 24 -3.63 -11.82 4.46
CA ARG A 24 -2.77 -11.43 5.59
C ARG A 24 -3.18 -10.09 6.21
N ALA A 25 -3.59 -9.11 5.39
CA ALA A 25 -4.01 -7.79 5.88
C ALA A 25 -5.09 -7.86 6.99
N PRO A 26 -6.16 -8.67 6.85
CA PRO A 26 -7.16 -8.80 7.92
C PRO A 26 -6.58 -9.35 9.23
N LEU A 27 -5.59 -10.25 9.16
CA LEU A 27 -4.94 -10.82 10.35
C LEU A 27 -4.15 -9.75 11.11
N TYR A 28 -3.42 -8.89 10.40
CA TYR A 28 -2.67 -7.78 11.00
C TYR A 28 -3.62 -6.76 11.66
N VAL A 29 -4.74 -6.45 11.00
CA VAL A 29 -5.78 -5.56 11.55
C VAL A 29 -6.37 -6.11 12.85
N ILE A 30 -6.74 -7.40 12.86
CA ILE A 30 -7.29 -8.07 14.05
C ILE A 30 -6.25 -8.09 15.18
N ALA A 31 -4.99 -8.43 14.86
CA ALA A 31 -3.91 -8.46 15.84
C ALA A 31 -3.67 -7.07 16.47
N GLY A 32 -3.62 -6.02 15.64
CA GLY A 32 -3.47 -4.65 16.11
C GLY A 32 -4.64 -4.19 17.00
N ALA A 33 -5.88 -4.46 16.58
CA ALA A 33 -7.07 -4.13 17.35
C ALA A 33 -7.08 -4.83 18.71
N ALA A 34 -6.77 -6.13 18.73
CA ALA A 34 -6.71 -6.93 19.95
C ALA A 34 -5.60 -6.42 20.89
N LEU A 35 -4.42 -6.08 20.33
CA LEU A 35 -3.31 -5.52 21.09
C LEU A 35 -3.68 -4.17 21.71
N ALA A 36 -4.22 -3.25 20.91
CA ALA A 36 -4.64 -1.94 21.38
C ALA A 36 -5.70 -2.04 22.49
N ALA A 37 -6.69 -2.93 22.30
CA ALA A 37 -7.71 -3.19 23.30
C ALA A 37 -7.15 -3.78 24.60
N ALA A 38 -6.22 -4.75 24.51
CA ALA A 38 -5.61 -5.40 25.66
C ALA A 38 -4.76 -4.44 26.50
N TYR A 39 -4.07 -3.49 25.85
CA TYR A 39 -3.18 -2.55 26.53
C TYR A 39 -3.81 -1.18 26.82
N GLY A 40 -5.13 -1.05 26.66
CA GLY A 40 -5.86 0.17 27.02
C GLY A 40 -5.53 1.37 26.15
N LYS A 41 -5.09 1.14 24.90
CA LYS A 41 -4.87 2.18 23.90
C LYS A 41 -6.22 2.57 23.28
N GLY A 42 -7.02 3.31 24.05
CA GLY A 42 -8.25 3.97 23.61
C GLY A 42 -8.09 5.49 23.56
N GLU A 43 -8.97 6.18 22.84
CA GLU A 43 -8.97 7.65 22.80
C GLU A 43 -8.98 8.22 24.24
N GLY A 44 -7.95 9.02 24.57
CA GLY A 44 -7.83 9.69 25.87
C GLY A 44 -7.03 8.95 26.95
N LEU A 45 -6.52 7.73 26.70
CA LEU A 45 -5.69 6.99 27.66
C LEU A 45 -4.19 7.17 27.36
N GLN A 46 -3.45 7.80 28.29
CA GLN A 46 -1.99 7.88 28.26
C GLN A 46 -1.37 6.71 29.04
N GLY A 47 -0.79 5.75 28.33
CA GLY A 47 -0.06 4.60 28.91
C GLY A 47 -0.37 3.26 28.20
N GLY A 48 0.49 2.26 28.37
CA GLY A 48 0.34 0.92 27.79
C GLY A 48 1.44 0.53 26.79
N LEU A 49 1.61 -0.78 26.54
CA LEU A 49 2.52 -1.29 25.50
C LEU A 49 2.00 -0.83 24.14
N GLY A 50 2.85 -0.16 23.37
CA GLY A 50 2.49 0.41 22.08
C GLY A 50 3.41 -0.05 20.97
N VAL A 51 3.89 -1.30 20.99
CA VAL A 51 4.75 -1.85 19.93
C VAL A 51 4.11 -3.11 19.38
N ILE A 52 4.06 -3.24 18.06
CA ILE A 52 3.67 -4.45 17.36
C ILE A 52 4.79 -4.90 16.43
N MET A 53 5.15 -6.18 16.51
CA MET A 53 6.14 -6.81 15.62
C MET A 53 5.40 -7.74 14.66
N LEU A 54 5.58 -7.55 13.36
CA LEU A 54 4.95 -8.38 12.33
C LEU A 54 6.01 -9.00 11.44
N ASP A 55 5.93 -10.32 11.27
CA ASP A 55 6.79 -11.07 10.36
C ASP A 55 6.12 -11.26 8.99
N GLU A 56 6.96 -11.43 7.97
CA GLU A 56 6.59 -11.50 6.55
C GLU A 56 5.64 -10.38 6.09
N PHE A 57 5.72 -9.20 6.72
CA PHE A 57 4.90 -8.06 6.32
C PHE A 57 5.35 -7.62 4.93
N GLY A 58 4.41 -7.51 3.98
CA GLY A 58 4.77 -7.25 2.59
C GLY A 58 4.77 -8.48 1.68
N ASP A 59 4.75 -9.72 2.22
CA ASP A 59 4.62 -10.91 1.38
C ASP A 59 3.21 -11.00 0.77
N LYS A 60 3.14 -10.94 -0.56
CA LYS A 60 1.92 -11.07 -1.38
C LYS A 60 0.83 -10.01 -1.14
N ILE A 61 1.08 -9.01 -0.30
CA ILE A 61 0.21 -7.85 -0.07
C ILE A 61 0.58 -6.74 -1.06
N ASP A 62 -0.40 -6.12 -1.68
CA ASP A 62 -0.18 -4.95 -2.53
C ASP A 62 0.10 -3.68 -1.70
N SER A 63 0.58 -2.62 -2.36
CA SER A 63 0.97 -1.36 -1.74
C SER A 63 -0.17 -0.62 -1.07
N GLN A 64 -1.38 -0.71 -1.64
CA GLN A 64 -2.57 -0.09 -1.08
C GLN A 64 -2.94 -0.74 0.25
N ASN A 65 -3.05 -2.07 0.29
CA ASN A 65 -3.39 -2.81 1.50
C ASN A 65 -2.29 -2.70 2.57
N ALA A 66 -1.02 -2.73 2.17
CA ALA A 66 0.10 -2.52 3.09
C ALA A 66 -0.02 -1.14 3.77
N ARG A 67 -0.23 -0.08 2.99
CA ARG A 67 -0.41 1.28 3.49
C ARG A 67 -1.60 1.41 4.43
N ALA A 68 -2.78 0.98 4.00
CA ALA A 68 -3.98 1.02 4.82
C ALA A 68 -3.80 0.27 6.14
N THR A 69 -3.11 -0.87 6.12
CA THR A 69 -2.80 -1.65 7.33
C THR A 69 -1.83 -0.88 8.24
N THR A 70 -0.74 -0.35 7.70
CA THR A 70 0.25 0.42 8.46
C THR A 70 -0.37 1.68 9.10
N ASP A 71 -1.19 2.42 8.35
CA ASP A 71 -1.85 3.63 8.82
C ASP A 71 -2.89 3.32 9.91
N TYR A 72 -3.65 2.24 9.76
CA TYR A 72 -4.56 1.76 10.80
C TYR A 72 -3.82 1.37 12.08
N LEU A 73 -2.73 0.61 11.99
CA LEU A 73 -1.97 0.23 13.19
C LEU A 73 -1.35 1.44 13.89
N ARG A 74 -0.88 2.44 13.13
CA ARG A 74 -0.39 3.71 13.67
C ARG A 74 -1.49 4.52 14.34
N SER A 75 -2.70 4.55 13.80
CA SER A 75 -3.82 5.29 14.38
C SER A 75 -4.27 4.72 15.73
N LEU A 76 -4.04 3.42 15.97
CA LEU A 76 -4.18 2.78 17.30
C LEU A 76 -3.07 3.17 18.30
N GLY A 77 -2.13 4.03 17.90
CA GLY A 77 -0.99 4.43 18.73
C GLY A 77 0.06 3.32 18.89
N LEU A 78 0.17 2.42 17.91
CA LEU A 78 1.18 1.38 17.85
C LEU A 78 2.40 1.85 17.04
N GLN A 79 3.58 1.56 17.57
CA GLN A 79 4.87 1.60 16.89
C GLN A 79 5.08 0.26 16.20
N LEU A 80 5.37 0.30 14.90
CA LEU A 80 5.48 -0.90 14.08
C LEU A 80 6.96 -1.30 13.93
N VAL A 81 7.23 -2.59 14.08
CA VAL A 81 8.49 -3.23 13.68
C VAL A 81 8.14 -4.35 12.70
N LEU A 82 8.54 -4.19 11.45
CA LEU A 82 8.14 -5.06 10.36
C LEU A 82 9.35 -5.83 9.86
N ALA A 83 9.26 -7.16 9.84
CA ALA A 83 10.16 -7.99 9.07
C ALA A 83 9.51 -8.26 7.71
N ALA A 84 10.24 -7.94 6.65
CA ALA A 84 9.75 -7.99 5.28
C ALA A 84 10.81 -8.65 4.39
N PRO A 85 10.40 -9.43 3.37
CA PRO A 85 11.33 -9.90 2.35
C PRO A 85 11.79 -8.74 1.45
N ASP A 86 12.95 -8.88 0.81
CA ASP A 86 13.52 -7.87 -0.09
C ASP A 86 12.54 -7.47 -1.22
N THR A 87 11.73 -8.43 -1.68
CA THR A 87 10.71 -8.20 -2.72
C THR A 87 9.62 -7.22 -2.30
N ALA A 88 9.40 -7.01 -0.99
CA ALA A 88 8.42 -6.09 -0.46
C ALA A 88 8.95 -4.65 -0.30
N GLN A 89 10.26 -4.41 -0.50
CA GLN A 89 10.87 -3.10 -0.28
C GLN A 89 10.17 -1.98 -1.06
N GLY A 90 9.92 -2.17 -2.36
CA GLY A 90 9.25 -1.17 -3.20
C GLY A 90 7.82 -0.85 -2.75
N THR A 91 7.16 -1.82 -2.12
CA THR A 91 5.79 -1.70 -1.58
C THR A 91 5.78 -0.95 -0.25
N LEU A 92 6.81 -1.16 0.58
CA LEU A 92 6.84 -0.68 1.97
C LEU A 92 7.60 0.63 2.16
N THR A 93 8.53 1.00 1.26
CA THR A 93 9.42 2.16 1.46
C THR A 93 8.62 3.46 1.66
N GLY A 94 7.52 3.64 0.93
CA GLY A 94 6.66 4.83 1.05
C GLY A 94 5.91 4.95 2.38
N VAL A 95 5.76 3.85 3.13
CA VAL A 95 5.01 3.82 4.40
C VAL A 95 5.90 3.70 5.62
N LEU A 96 7.20 3.41 5.47
CA LEU A 96 8.15 3.26 6.57
C LEU A 96 8.88 4.57 6.90
N ASP A 97 9.26 4.76 8.16
CA ASP A 97 10.14 5.88 8.57
C ASP A 97 11.64 5.53 8.36
N SER A 98 11.98 4.26 8.54
CA SER A 98 13.30 3.71 8.27
C SER A 98 13.21 2.20 8.11
N TYR A 99 14.16 1.60 7.41
CA TYR A 99 14.31 0.15 7.32
C TYR A 99 15.78 -0.24 7.49
N VAL A 100 16.01 -1.50 7.83
CA VAL A 100 17.35 -2.08 7.97
C VAL A 100 17.46 -3.24 7.00
N GLU A 101 18.38 -3.13 6.04
CA GLU A 101 18.73 -4.22 5.14
C GLU A 101 19.75 -5.13 5.83
N LEU A 102 19.53 -6.43 5.71
CA LEU A 102 20.36 -7.47 6.30
C LEU A 102 20.99 -8.31 5.19
N PHE A 103 22.30 -8.19 5.01
CA PHE A 103 23.05 -9.00 4.05
C PHE A 103 23.79 -10.10 4.80
N ARG A 104 23.60 -11.35 4.37
CA ARG A 104 24.30 -12.50 4.95
C ARG A 104 25.22 -13.14 3.92
N ASP A 105 26.49 -13.26 4.28
CA ASP A 105 27.49 -14.05 3.54
C ASP A 105 28.08 -15.12 4.46
N GLY A 106 27.53 -16.34 4.37
CA GLY A 106 27.87 -17.44 5.29
C GLY A 106 27.62 -17.06 6.77
N PRO A 107 28.67 -17.01 7.61
CA PRO A 107 28.55 -16.59 9.01
C PRO A 107 28.56 -15.07 9.20
N LEU A 108 28.89 -14.28 8.17
CA LEU A 108 28.97 -12.84 8.25
C LEU A 108 27.58 -12.23 8.06
N LEU A 109 27.23 -11.27 8.92
CA LEU A 109 26.01 -10.47 8.83
C LEU A 109 26.42 -9.00 8.72
N GLN A 110 26.04 -8.36 7.62
CA GLN A 110 26.12 -6.93 7.42
C GLN A 110 24.72 -6.33 7.57
N MET A 111 24.65 -5.17 8.22
CA MET A 111 23.40 -4.44 8.45
C MET A 111 23.57 -3.02 7.93
N GLU A 112 22.64 -2.57 7.10
CA GLU A 112 22.60 -1.19 6.60
C GLU A 112 21.28 -0.55 6.99
N ARG A 113 21.33 0.64 7.59
CA ARG A 113 20.13 1.39 7.98
C ARG A 113 19.85 2.48 6.96
N HIS A 114 18.64 2.48 6.43
CA HIS A 114 18.13 3.51 5.55
C HIS A 114 17.04 4.30 6.27
N VAL A 115 17.12 5.62 6.20
CA VAL A 115 16.08 6.52 6.74
C VAL A 115 15.32 7.10 5.56
N VAL A 116 14.00 6.98 5.60
CA VAL A 116 13.14 7.58 4.57
C VAL A 116 12.73 8.96 5.10
N THR A 117 13.26 10.00 4.48
CA THR A 117 12.98 11.39 4.89
C THR A 117 11.50 11.73 4.68
N ALA A 118 11.01 12.79 5.33
CA ALA A 118 9.65 13.26 5.11
C ALA A 118 9.42 13.60 3.63
N ASP A 119 10.31 14.42 3.05
CA ASP A 119 10.30 14.77 1.62
C ASP A 119 10.41 13.53 0.71
N GLY A 120 11.20 12.54 1.12
CA GLY A 120 11.33 11.28 0.40
C GLY A 120 10.03 10.48 0.37
N ARG A 121 9.31 10.41 1.50
CA ARG A 121 7.98 9.80 1.56
C ARG A 121 6.95 10.56 0.75
N GLU A 122 6.98 11.89 0.78
CA GLU A 122 6.10 12.73 -0.03
C GLU A 122 6.35 12.49 -1.53
N LEU A 123 7.62 12.43 -1.94
CA LEU A 123 7.99 12.11 -3.32
C LEU A 123 7.50 10.72 -3.73
N LEU A 124 7.71 9.69 -2.89
CA LEU A 124 7.23 8.32 -3.13
C LEU A 124 5.70 8.20 -3.14
N ALA A 125 4.99 9.18 -2.57
CA ALA A 125 3.53 9.23 -2.55
C ALA A 125 2.94 10.03 -3.71
N SER A 126 3.76 10.84 -4.39
CA SER A 126 3.31 11.86 -5.35
C SER A 126 2.66 11.33 -6.63
N ASP A 127 2.92 10.08 -7.00
CA ASP A 127 2.35 9.42 -8.18
C ASP A 127 1.20 8.46 -7.85
N GLN A 128 0.78 8.43 -6.58
CA GLN A 128 -0.21 7.47 -6.09
C GLN A 128 -1.64 8.02 -6.26
N PHE A 129 -2.41 7.47 -7.20
CA PHE A 129 -3.76 7.94 -7.56
C PHE A 129 -4.77 7.97 -6.40
N GLU A 130 -4.58 7.16 -5.37
CA GLU A 130 -5.44 7.17 -4.18
C GLU A 130 -5.27 8.43 -3.34
N LEU A 131 -4.05 8.98 -3.31
CA LEU A 131 -3.76 10.23 -2.62
C LEU A 131 -3.99 11.44 -3.52
N HIS A 132 -3.81 11.25 -4.82
CA HIS A 132 -3.89 12.28 -5.84
C HIS A 132 -4.90 11.90 -6.93
N PRO A 133 -6.22 11.86 -6.64
CA PRO A 133 -7.25 11.48 -7.62
C PRO A 133 -7.21 12.33 -8.90
N GLU A 134 -6.77 13.59 -8.78
CA GLU A 134 -6.61 14.53 -9.90
C GLU A 134 -5.62 14.03 -10.97
N LEU A 135 -4.65 13.18 -10.60
CA LEU A 135 -3.70 12.61 -11.55
C LEU A 135 -4.38 11.59 -12.46
N LEU A 136 -5.33 10.82 -11.92
CA LEU A 136 -6.11 9.88 -12.72
C LEU A 136 -7.02 10.61 -13.71
N GLU A 137 -7.67 11.69 -13.26
CA GLU A 137 -8.50 12.54 -14.13
C GLU A 137 -7.70 13.11 -15.29
N ARG A 138 -6.53 13.69 -15.01
CA ARG A 138 -5.60 14.21 -16.03
C ARG A 138 -5.16 13.13 -17.01
N GLU A 139 -4.88 11.93 -16.53
CA GLU A 139 -4.45 10.82 -17.38
C GLU A 139 -5.59 10.33 -18.30
N ILE A 140 -6.82 10.27 -17.78
CA ILE A 140 -8.02 9.98 -18.58
C ILE A 140 -8.21 11.04 -19.68
N GLU A 141 -8.05 12.32 -19.36
CA GLU A 141 -8.14 13.42 -20.34
C GLU A 141 -7.05 13.31 -21.40
N ARG A 142 -5.80 13.03 -21.01
CA ARG A 142 -4.67 12.81 -21.92
C ARG A 142 -4.95 11.68 -22.90
N ILE A 143 -5.43 10.54 -22.41
CA ILE A 143 -5.76 9.37 -23.24
C ILE A 143 -6.91 9.69 -24.21
N LYS A 144 -7.95 10.40 -23.76
CA LYS A 144 -9.05 10.83 -24.63
C LYS A 144 -8.55 11.75 -25.74
N ALA A 145 -7.73 12.76 -25.41
CA ALA A 145 -7.16 13.69 -26.38
C ALA A 145 -6.28 12.99 -27.43
N GLN A 146 -5.45 12.02 -27.02
CA GLN A 146 -4.63 11.23 -27.94
C GLN A 146 -5.49 10.40 -28.91
N ARG A 147 -6.55 9.75 -28.43
CA ARG A 147 -7.47 8.97 -29.29
C ARG A 147 -8.17 9.85 -30.32
N THR A 148 -8.67 11.02 -29.92
CA THR A 148 -9.30 11.96 -30.84
C THR A 148 -8.32 12.47 -31.91
N ALA A 149 -7.06 12.70 -31.55
CA ALA A 149 -6.02 13.10 -32.51
C ALA A 149 -5.69 11.97 -33.51
N GLU A 150 -5.59 10.72 -33.06
CA GLU A 150 -5.34 9.56 -33.92
C GLU A 150 -6.49 9.30 -34.90
N GLU A 151 -7.74 9.47 -34.47
CA GLU A 151 -8.92 9.36 -35.34
C GLU A 151 -8.96 10.45 -36.41
N THR A 152 -8.53 11.66 -36.07
CA THR A 152 -8.46 12.79 -37.02
C THR A 152 -7.41 12.54 -38.11
N ILE A 153 -6.24 12.01 -37.74
CA ILE A 153 -5.15 11.70 -38.68
C ILE A 153 -5.53 10.55 -39.63
N LYS A 154 -6.31 9.56 -39.17
CA LYS A 154 -6.76 8.43 -39.99
C LYS A 154 -7.92 8.79 -40.93
N GLY A 155 -8.55 9.94 -40.74
CA GLY A 155 -9.71 10.42 -41.50
C GLY A 155 -9.39 11.29 -42.72
N GLU A 156 -8.13 11.71 -42.93
CA GLU A 156 -7.77 12.53 -44.10
C GLU A 156 -7.66 11.66 -45.37
N PRO A 157 -8.47 11.91 -46.42
CA PRO A 157 -8.30 11.24 -47.70
C PRO A 157 -7.00 11.73 -48.36
N GLY A 158 -6.11 10.79 -48.69
CA GLY A 158 -4.84 11.07 -49.36
C GLY A 158 -5.01 11.91 -50.64
N PRO A 159 -3.99 12.68 -51.04
CA PRO A 159 -4.11 13.68 -52.09
C PRO A 159 -4.58 13.01 -53.38
N ARG A 160 -5.70 13.50 -53.94
CA ARG A 160 -6.15 13.07 -55.27
C ARG A 160 -5.11 13.57 -56.28
N ILE A 161 -4.29 12.65 -56.76
CA ILE A 161 -3.41 12.87 -57.90
C ILE A 161 -4.33 13.05 -59.12
N SER A 162 -4.53 14.29 -59.55
CA SER A 162 -5.16 14.61 -60.83
C SER A 162 -4.14 14.42 -61.94
N ALA A 163 -4.41 13.47 -62.84
CA ALA A 163 -3.68 13.21 -64.08
C ALA A 163 -3.86 14.34 -65.11
#